data_AF-A0A925PLW3-F1
#
_entry.id   AF-A0A925PLW3-F1
#
_cell.length_a   1.000
_cell.length_b   1.000
_cell.length_c   1.000
_cell.angle_alpha   90.00
_cell.angle_beta   90.00
_cell.angle_gamma   90.00
#
_symmetry.space_group_name_H-M   'P 1'
#
loop_
_entity.id
_entity.type
_entity.pdbx_description
1 polymer ?
#
loop_
_entity_poly.entity_id
_entity_poly.type
_entity_poly.pdbx_seq_one_letter_code
_entity_poly.pdbx_strand_id
1 'polypeptide(L)'
;DGSLEREVSTQSVQQAVSPDTAKLLTDMMEKVVSEGGGKKAEVKGYHFAGKTGTAEKLQEDGSGYSAGRYVASFVGFGPVEDPQVVILVVLDDPHGVYYGGQIAAPVAGDILGQIMRYLKIRPQAVSEALPPATRQQPALLTIPTPVKAPPGKVVIPNVLGMNMREAGQNLNKLGLAMVPAGTGIAVRQSVAENTIVEPNTEVSVYFEGR
;
A
#
# COMPACT_ATOMS: atom_id res chain seq x y z
N ASP A 1 28.06 35.52 -14.42
CA ASP A 1 27.63 36.47 -13.37
C ASP A 1 26.31 36.07 -12.69
N GLY A 2 25.68 34.95 -13.08
CA GLY A 2 24.40 34.53 -12.48
C GLY A 2 23.22 35.42 -12.89
N SER A 3 23.40 36.20 -13.97
CA SER A 3 22.33 37.04 -14.50
C SER A 3 21.21 36.18 -15.09
N LEU A 4 19.97 36.56 -14.77
CA LEU A 4 18.77 35.89 -15.20
C LEU A 4 18.47 36.36 -16.64
N GLU A 5 18.84 35.55 -17.64
CA GLU A 5 18.75 35.98 -19.04
C GLU A 5 17.32 35.96 -19.60
N ARG A 6 16.45 35.11 -19.06
CA ARG A 6 15.07 34.98 -19.55
C ARG A 6 14.16 34.31 -18.52
N GLU A 7 13.08 35.00 -18.17
CA GLU A 7 11.96 34.43 -17.43
C GLU A 7 10.88 33.97 -18.42
N VAL A 8 10.48 32.70 -18.34
CA VAL A 8 9.42 32.12 -19.18
C VAL A 8 8.19 31.93 -18.28
N SER A 9 7.14 32.71 -18.52
CA SER A 9 5.88 32.57 -17.80
C SER A 9 5.03 31.43 -18.38
N THR A 10 4.19 30.83 -17.53
CA THR A 10 3.28 29.77 -17.94
C THR A 10 2.26 30.29 -18.95
N GLN A 11 2.23 29.70 -20.14
CA GLN A 11 1.22 29.99 -21.15
C GLN A 11 0.11 28.94 -21.10
N SER A 12 -1.07 29.33 -20.63
CA SER A 12 -2.26 28.48 -20.70
C SER A 12 -2.78 28.45 -22.13
N VAL A 13 -2.75 27.27 -22.77
CA VAL A 13 -3.20 27.11 -24.16
C VAL A 13 -4.71 26.92 -24.21
N GLN A 14 -5.24 25.97 -23.43
CA GLN A 14 -6.66 25.64 -23.41
C GLN A 14 -7.00 24.78 -22.18
N GLN A 15 -8.23 24.88 -21.70
CA GLN A 15 -8.81 23.94 -20.75
C GLN A 15 -9.49 22.78 -21.49
N ALA A 16 -8.90 21.58 -21.42
CA ALA A 16 -9.41 20.40 -22.13
C ALA A 16 -10.65 19.77 -21.47
N VAL A 17 -10.76 19.85 -20.13
CA VAL A 17 -11.85 19.25 -19.35
C VAL A 17 -12.34 20.20 -18.25
N SER A 18 -13.56 19.99 -17.74
CA SER A 18 -14.06 20.78 -16.60
C SER A 18 -13.26 20.47 -15.32
N PRO A 19 -13.22 21.40 -14.35
CA PRO A 19 -12.54 21.15 -13.07
C PRO A 19 -13.13 19.95 -12.32
N ASP A 20 -14.44 19.77 -12.38
CA ASP A 20 -15.12 18.62 -11.77
C ASP A 20 -14.71 17.28 -12.41
N THR A 21 -14.55 17.26 -13.73
CA THR A 21 -14.06 16.08 -14.46
C THR A 21 -12.61 15.78 -14.09
N ALA A 22 -11.77 16.82 -14.04
CA ALA A 22 -10.37 16.68 -13.64
C ALA A 22 -10.24 16.14 -12.20
N LYS A 23 -11.06 16.63 -11.28
CA LYS A 23 -11.11 16.15 -9.90
C LYS A 23 -11.52 14.67 -9.83
N LEU A 24 -12.62 14.31 -10.50
CA LEU A 24 -13.08 12.92 -10.53
C LEU A 24 -12.02 11.97 -11.12
N LEU A 25 -11.36 12.38 -12.21
CA LEU A 25 -10.26 11.61 -12.80
C LEU A 25 -9.08 11.46 -11.83
N THR A 26 -8.75 12.53 -11.10
CA THR A 26 -7.69 12.51 -10.09
C THR A 26 -7.99 11.50 -9.00
N ASP A 27 -9.21 11.51 -8.44
CA ASP A 27 -9.64 10.56 -7.40
C ASP A 27 -9.56 9.10 -7.90
N MET A 28 -9.94 8.86 -9.16
CA MET A 28 -9.84 7.53 -9.77
C MET A 28 -8.39 7.09 -9.99
N MET A 29 -7.52 8.00 -10.43
CA MET A 29 -6.10 7.74 -10.66
C MET A 29 -5.32 7.59 -9.35
N GLU A 30 -5.73 8.26 -8.28
CA GLU A 30 -5.18 8.04 -6.94
C GLU A 30 -5.44 6.61 -6.48
N LYS A 31 -6.67 6.10 -6.66
CA LYS A 31 -7.02 4.71 -6.33
C LYS A 31 -6.18 3.67 -7.08
N VAL A 32 -5.75 3.98 -8.30
CA VAL A 32 -4.84 3.10 -9.05
C VAL A 32 -3.49 2.95 -8.33
N VAL A 33 -3.03 4.00 -7.66
CA VAL A 33 -1.76 4.01 -6.90
C VAL A 33 -1.94 3.51 -5.47
N SER A 34 -3.06 3.76 -4.80
CA SER A 34 -3.24 3.26 -3.42
C SER A 34 -3.64 1.78 -3.36
N GLU A 35 -4.46 1.31 -4.31
CA GLU A 35 -5.10 -0.01 -4.24
C GLU A 35 -4.91 -0.84 -5.52
N GLY A 36 -4.58 -0.21 -6.65
CA GLY A 36 -4.62 -0.84 -7.96
C GLY A 36 -3.27 -1.22 -8.58
N GLY A 37 -3.27 -1.32 -9.91
CA GLY A 37 -2.10 -1.74 -10.69
C GLY A 37 -0.90 -0.78 -10.66
N GLY A 38 -1.07 0.43 -10.10
CA GLY A 38 -0.02 1.42 -9.88
C GLY A 38 0.62 1.37 -8.50
N LYS A 39 0.24 0.41 -7.63
CA LYS A 39 0.63 0.38 -6.21
C LYS A 39 2.12 0.49 -5.93
N LYS A 40 2.97 0.00 -6.83
CA LYS A 40 4.42 0.11 -6.67
C LYS A 40 4.96 1.55 -6.77
N ALA A 41 4.16 2.51 -7.25
CA ALA A 41 4.51 3.94 -7.25
C ALA A 41 4.13 4.66 -5.93
N GLU A 42 3.52 3.96 -4.97
CA GLU A 42 3.12 4.53 -3.68
C GLU A 42 4.35 5.03 -2.89
N VAL A 43 4.25 6.26 -2.37
CA VAL A 43 5.25 6.83 -1.45
C VAL A 43 4.53 7.15 -0.14
N LYS A 44 4.95 6.51 0.95
CA LYS A 44 4.33 6.71 2.27
C LYS A 44 4.26 8.19 2.64
N GLY A 45 3.07 8.64 3.06
CA GLY A 45 2.82 10.02 3.46
C GLY A 45 2.53 10.98 2.31
N TYR A 46 2.46 10.51 1.07
CA TYR A 46 2.07 11.31 -0.09
C TYR A 46 1.00 10.61 -0.92
N HIS A 47 0.02 11.39 -1.37
CA HIS A 47 -1.03 10.94 -2.27
C HIS A 47 -0.63 11.28 -3.70
N PHE A 48 -0.51 10.26 -4.55
CA PHE A 48 -0.17 10.44 -5.97
C PHE A 48 -1.26 9.84 -6.84
N ALA A 49 -1.63 10.57 -7.89
CA ALA A 49 -2.47 10.06 -8.96
C ALA A 49 -1.59 9.51 -10.07
N GLY A 50 -1.92 8.34 -10.60
CA GLY A 50 -1.13 7.78 -11.69
C GLY A 50 -1.80 6.65 -12.45
N LYS A 51 -1.21 6.32 -13.59
CA LYS A 51 -1.67 5.24 -14.44
C LYS A 51 -0.51 4.50 -15.08
N THR A 52 -0.64 3.19 -15.12
CA THR A 52 0.26 2.28 -15.83
C THR A 52 -0.11 2.18 -17.31
N GLY A 53 0.90 2.10 -18.16
CA GLY A 53 0.81 1.74 -19.57
C GLY A 53 1.68 0.52 -19.89
N THR A 54 1.22 -0.31 -20.80
CA THR A 54 2.01 -1.41 -21.39
C THR A 54 1.55 -1.53 -22.83
N ALA A 55 2.38 -1.07 -23.75
CA ALA A 55 2.08 -1.04 -25.18
C ALA A 55 2.91 -2.10 -25.91
N GLU A 56 2.28 -2.80 -26.86
CA GLU A 56 2.97 -3.73 -27.75
C GLU A 56 3.66 -2.96 -28.87
N LYS A 57 4.92 -3.29 -29.16
CA LYS A 57 5.65 -2.66 -30.28
C LYS A 57 5.19 -3.28 -31.59
N LEU A 58 5.15 -2.48 -32.64
CA LEU A 58 4.89 -2.97 -33.99
C LEU A 58 6.09 -3.78 -34.51
N GLN A 59 5.81 -4.78 -35.34
CA GLN A 59 6.84 -5.43 -36.16
C GLN A 59 7.39 -4.42 -37.17
N GLU A 60 8.67 -4.55 -37.52
CA GLU A 60 9.35 -3.61 -38.43
C GLU A 60 8.73 -3.59 -39.83
N ASP A 61 8.10 -4.69 -40.24
CA ASP A 61 7.38 -4.83 -41.51
C ASP A 61 5.91 -4.35 -41.45
N GLY A 62 5.44 -3.88 -40.29
CA GLY A 62 4.08 -3.39 -40.07
C GLY A 62 2.99 -4.46 -40.07
N SER A 63 3.35 -5.76 -40.11
CA SER A 63 2.40 -6.87 -40.24
C SER A 63 1.60 -7.19 -38.97
N GLY A 64 1.95 -6.58 -37.84
CA GLY A 64 1.28 -6.77 -36.56
C GLY A 64 2.14 -6.34 -35.37
N TYR A 65 1.85 -6.87 -34.19
CA TYR A 65 2.64 -6.64 -32.98
C TYR A 65 3.82 -7.62 -32.88
N SER A 66 4.96 -7.11 -32.43
CA SER A 66 6.17 -7.89 -32.21
C SER A 66 6.07 -8.64 -30.90
N ALA A 67 5.99 -9.97 -30.98
CA ALA A 67 5.87 -10.83 -29.82
C ALA A 67 7.07 -10.62 -28.87
N GLY A 68 6.77 -10.36 -27.59
CA GLY A 68 7.80 -10.16 -26.56
C GLY A 68 8.40 -8.76 -26.51
N ARG A 69 8.02 -7.84 -27.40
CA ARG A 69 8.53 -6.45 -27.41
C ARG A 69 7.47 -5.48 -26.92
N TYR A 70 7.77 -4.80 -25.82
CA TYR A 70 6.84 -3.93 -25.14
C TYR A 70 7.46 -2.57 -24.81
N VAL A 71 6.60 -1.57 -24.64
CA VAL A 71 6.93 -0.32 -23.98
C VAL A 71 6.16 -0.28 -22.67
N ALA A 72 6.88 -0.32 -21.57
CA ALA A 72 6.32 -0.28 -20.23
C ALA A 72 6.38 1.16 -19.71
N SER A 73 5.26 1.70 -19.22
CA SER A 73 5.22 3.09 -18.79
C SER A 73 4.40 3.33 -17.54
N PHE A 74 4.69 4.44 -16.89
CA PHE A 74 3.90 5.00 -15.81
C PHE A 74 3.85 6.52 -15.98
N VAL A 75 2.65 7.08 -15.93
CA VAL A 75 2.44 8.53 -15.83
C VAL A 75 1.77 8.82 -14.50
N GLY A 76 2.19 9.88 -13.82
CA GLY A 76 1.57 10.29 -12.58
C GLY A 76 1.85 11.74 -12.25
N PHE A 77 1.13 12.23 -11.25
CA PHE A 77 1.31 13.57 -10.74
C PHE A 77 0.93 13.64 -9.25
N GLY A 78 1.45 14.66 -8.58
CA GLY A 78 1.00 14.99 -7.24
C GLY A 78 1.93 15.96 -6.49
N PRO A 79 1.72 16.13 -5.18
CA PRO A 79 0.65 15.51 -4.38
C PRO A 79 -0.77 15.81 -4.90
N VAL A 80 -1.74 14.93 -4.68
CA VAL A 80 -3.11 15.08 -5.24
C VAL A 80 -3.81 16.36 -4.76
N GLU A 81 -3.55 16.77 -3.52
CA GLU A 81 -4.21 17.91 -2.87
C GLU A 81 -3.71 19.26 -3.40
N ASP A 82 -2.44 19.29 -3.79
CA ASP A 82 -1.78 20.44 -4.40
C ASP A 82 -0.72 19.93 -5.40
N PRO A 83 -1.12 19.65 -6.66
CA PRO A 83 -0.21 19.06 -7.65
C PRO A 83 0.96 19.98 -8.01
N GLN A 84 2.17 19.58 -7.61
CA GLN A 84 3.41 20.32 -7.87
C GLN A 84 4.27 19.69 -8.97
N VAL A 85 4.07 18.39 -9.25
CA VAL A 85 4.95 17.60 -10.12
C VAL A 85 4.12 16.67 -11.01
N VAL A 86 4.53 16.55 -12.27
CA VAL A 86 4.10 15.51 -13.21
C VAL A 86 5.33 14.68 -13.59
N ILE A 87 5.17 13.35 -13.67
CA ILE A 87 6.21 12.41 -14.06
C ILE A 87 5.71 11.46 -15.14
N LEU A 88 6.57 11.18 -16.11
CA LEU A 88 6.40 10.11 -17.09
C LEU A 88 7.67 9.26 -17.11
N VAL A 89 7.52 7.97 -16.79
CA VAL A 89 8.58 6.96 -16.92
C VAL A 89 8.22 6.06 -18.08
N VAL A 90 9.18 5.88 -19.00
CA VAL A 90 9.05 4.99 -20.15
C VAL A 90 10.27 4.07 -20.18
N LEU A 91 10.01 2.77 -20.19
CA LEU A 91 11.01 1.72 -20.34
C LEU A 91 10.75 1.04 -21.68
N ASP A 92 11.65 1.26 -22.64
CA ASP A 92 11.57 0.66 -23.96
C ASP A 92 12.26 -0.70 -23.98
N ASP A 93 11.58 -1.70 -24.52
CA ASP A 93 12.04 -3.08 -24.70
C ASP A 93 12.61 -3.73 -23.41
N PRO A 94 11.87 -3.72 -22.28
CA PRO A 94 12.34 -4.34 -21.05
C PRO A 94 12.41 -5.86 -21.20
N HIS A 95 13.54 -6.45 -20.79
CA HIS A 95 13.70 -7.90 -20.78
C HIS A 95 13.12 -8.52 -19.49
N GLY A 96 12.39 -9.63 -19.63
CA GLY A 96 11.79 -10.34 -18.51
C GLY A 96 10.42 -9.77 -18.13
N VAL A 97 10.29 -9.15 -16.97
CA VAL A 97 9.02 -8.56 -16.52
C VAL A 97 8.75 -7.27 -17.29
N TYR A 98 7.65 -7.20 -18.04
CA TYR A 98 7.35 -6.09 -18.95
C TYR A 98 6.11 -5.26 -18.57
N TYR A 99 5.36 -5.65 -17.54
CA TYR A 99 4.18 -4.89 -17.10
C TYR A 99 4.60 -3.55 -16.48
N GLY A 100 4.07 -2.43 -17.00
CA GLY A 100 4.42 -1.08 -16.52
C GLY A 100 4.21 -0.86 -15.03
N GLY A 101 3.17 -1.49 -14.45
CA GLY A 101 2.95 -1.46 -13.00
C GLY A 101 4.01 -2.19 -12.18
N GLN A 102 4.74 -3.12 -12.78
CA GLN A 102 5.77 -3.90 -12.09
C GLN A 102 7.15 -3.27 -12.16
N ILE A 103 7.48 -2.59 -13.27
CA ILE A 103 8.83 -2.05 -13.54
C ILE A 103 8.89 -0.52 -13.64
N ALA A 104 7.92 0.15 -14.25
CA ALA A 104 7.94 1.61 -14.41
C ALA A 104 7.38 2.34 -13.18
N ALA A 105 6.34 1.80 -12.56
CA ALA A 105 5.74 2.35 -11.33
C ALA A 105 6.73 2.49 -10.15
N PRO A 106 7.55 1.48 -9.77
CA PRO A 106 8.51 1.65 -8.67
C PRO A 106 9.57 2.72 -8.95
N VAL A 107 10.05 2.81 -10.21
CA VAL A 107 10.98 3.88 -10.62
C VAL A 107 10.34 5.26 -10.44
N ALA A 108 9.07 5.41 -10.81
CA ALA A 108 8.35 6.65 -10.59
C ALA A 108 8.19 6.99 -9.09
N GLY A 109 7.86 6.00 -8.26
CA GLY A 109 7.76 6.19 -6.80
C GLY A 109 9.07 6.65 -6.17
N ASP A 110 10.20 6.03 -6.54
CA ASP A 110 11.53 6.40 -6.04
C ASP A 110 11.93 7.83 -6.42
N ILE A 111 11.63 8.24 -7.66
CA ILE A 111 11.89 9.60 -8.15
C ILE A 111 10.97 10.60 -7.45
N LEU A 112 9.66 10.33 -7.39
CA LEU A 112 8.70 11.21 -6.73
C LEU A 112 9.04 11.44 -5.26
N GLY A 113 9.38 10.37 -4.53
CA GLY A 113 9.79 10.49 -3.12
C GLY A 113 11.05 11.36 -2.93
N GLN A 114 11.99 11.31 -3.87
CA GLN A 114 13.15 12.21 -3.86
C GLN A 114 12.77 13.66 -4.19
N ILE A 115 11.91 13.87 -5.18
CA ILE A 115 11.44 15.21 -5.56
C ILE A 115 10.68 15.86 -4.43
N MET A 116 9.78 15.15 -3.73
CA MET A 116 9.05 15.71 -2.59
C MET A 116 10.00 16.22 -1.49
N ARG A 117 11.06 15.46 -1.20
CA ARG A 117 12.11 15.88 -0.27
C ARG A 117 12.87 17.10 -0.77
N TYR A 118 13.23 17.12 -2.06
CA TYR A 118 13.92 18.25 -2.69
C TYR A 118 13.09 19.53 -2.64
N LEU A 119 11.80 19.45 -2.96
CA LEU A 119 10.84 20.56 -2.91
C LEU A 119 10.41 20.92 -1.49
N LYS A 120 10.88 20.18 -0.46
CA LYS A 120 10.51 20.36 0.96
C LYS A 120 9.01 20.25 1.21
N ILE A 121 8.30 19.50 0.37
CA ILE A 121 6.89 19.17 0.56
C ILE A 121 6.83 18.12 1.66
N ARG A 122 6.19 18.45 2.77
CA ARG A 122 6.13 17.54 3.93
C ARG A 122 5.19 16.38 3.62
N PRO A 123 5.52 15.15 4.06
CA PRO A 123 4.55 14.08 4.03
C PRO A 123 3.38 14.49 4.93
N GLN A 124 2.17 14.18 4.50
CA GLN A 124 1.02 14.28 5.38
C GLN A 124 1.24 13.35 6.57
N ALA A 125 0.72 13.76 7.73
CA ALA A 125 0.73 12.90 8.90
C ALA A 125 0.05 11.60 8.48
N VAL A 126 0.83 10.52 8.45
CA VAL A 126 0.29 9.18 8.42
C VAL A 126 -0.46 9.10 9.75
N SER A 127 -1.75 9.37 9.75
CA SER A 127 -2.61 8.80 10.76
C SER A 127 -2.21 7.34 10.76
N GLU A 128 -1.74 6.81 11.89
CA GLU A 128 -1.82 5.38 12.12
C GLU A 128 -3.31 5.04 12.10
N ALA A 129 -3.87 5.00 10.89
CA ALA A 129 -5.09 4.31 10.63
C ALA A 129 -4.75 2.89 11.02
N LEU A 130 -5.22 2.52 12.22
CA LEU A 130 -5.54 1.15 12.57
C LEU A 130 -5.99 0.45 11.29
N PRO A 131 -5.43 -0.72 10.95
CA PRO A 131 -5.80 -1.42 9.73
C PRO A 131 -7.33 -1.46 9.64
N PRO A 132 -7.92 -1.11 8.48
CA PRO A 132 -9.38 -1.11 8.37
C PRO A 132 -9.87 -2.47 8.82
N ALA A 133 -10.76 -2.48 9.81
CA ALA A 133 -11.50 -3.67 10.17
C ALA A 133 -12.04 -4.24 8.87
N THR A 134 -11.57 -5.43 8.49
CA THR A 134 -12.02 -6.09 7.27
C THR A 134 -13.53 -6.20 7.37
N ARG A 135 -14.26 -5.37 6.61
CA ARG A 135 -15.65 -5.65 6.30
C ARG A 135 -15.63 -6.91 5.46
N GLN A 136 -15.65 -8.06 6.13
CA GLN A 136 -16.01 -9.31 5.48
C GLN A 136 -17.38 -9.07 4.87
N GLN A 137 -17.46 -9.11 3.54
CA GLN A 137 -18.73 -9.34 2.87
C GLN A 137 -19.35 -10.58 3.52
N PRO A 138 -20.67 -10.59 3.78
CA PRO A 138 -21.31 -11.75 4.37
C PRO A 138 -21.11 -12.92 3.40
N ALA A 139 -20.21 -13.84 3.77
CA ALA A 139 -20.09 -15.11 3.10
C ALA A 139 -21.43 -15.83 3.28
N LEU A 140 -21.98 -16.29 2.15
CA LEU A 140 -23.17 -17.14 2.10
C LEU A 140 -23.09 -18.22 3.19
N LEU A 141 -24.17 -18.31 3.98
CA LEU A 141 -24.41 -19.30 5.03
C LEU A 141 -23.97 -20.69 4.57
N THR A 142 -22.79 -21.12 5.01
CA THR A 142 -22.35 -22.51 4.89
C THR A 142 -22.20 -23.05 6.30
N ILE A 143 -22.93 -24.12 6.55
CA ILE A 143 -23.18 -24.74 7.85
C ILE A 143 -21.84 -25.26 8.42
N PRO A 144 -21.46 -24.94 9.68
CA PRO A 144 -20.18 -25.38 10.22
C PRO A 144 -20.22 -26.86 10.61
N THR A 145 -19.35 -27.66 9.99
CA THR A 145 -18.95 -28.97 10.54
C THR A 145 -17.89 -28.74 11.63
N PRO A 146 -17.94 -29.46 12.76
CA PRO A 146 -17.00 -29.26 13.86
C PRO A 146 -15.66 -29.90 13.52
N VAL A 147 -14.68 -29.10 13.09
CA VAL A 147 -13.30 -29.57 12.90
C VAL A 147 -12.59 -29.55 14.25
N LYS A 148 -12.43 -30.74 14.83
CA LYS A 148 -11.58 -31.01 15.99
C LYS A 148 -10.12 -30.67 15.63
N ALA A 149 -9.43 -29.91 16.49
CA ALA A 149 -8.04 -29.51 16.27
C ALA A 149 -7.09 -30.73 16.11
N PRO A 150 -6.15 -30.72 15.15
CA PRO A 150 -5.14 -31.77 15.01
C PRO A 150 -4.22 -31.87 16.26
N PRO A 151 -3.73 -33.07 16.63
CA PRO A 151 -2.88 -33.25 17.80
C PRO A 151 -1.55 -32.48 17.65
N GLY A 152 -1.18 -31.75 18.70
CA GLY A 152 0.11 -31.02 18.78
C GLY A 152 0.03 -29.53 18.44
N LYS A 153 -1.14 -28.97 18.12
CA LYS A 153 -1.33 -27.53 17.94
C LYS A 153 -2.17 -26.92 19.06
N VAL A 154 -1.89 -25.67 19.39
CA VAL A 154 -2.48 -24.95 20.53
C VAL A 154 -3.40 -23.86 20.02
N VAL A 155 -4.56 -23.71 20.65
CA VAL A 155 -5.52 -22.65 20.33
C VAL A 155 -5.18 -21.41 21.16
N ILE A 156 -5.06 -20.26 20.51
CA ILE A 156 -4.82 -18.97 21.18
C ILE A 156 -6.03 -18.61 22.03
N PRO A 157 -5.87 -18.40 23.35
CA PRO A 157 -6.95 -17.93 24.20
C PRO A 157 -7.19 -16.42 24.01
N ASN A 158 -8.38 -15.97 24.40
CA ASN A 158 -8.63 -14.56 24.62
C ASN A 158 -7.94 -14.09 25.90
N VAL A 159 -7.05 -13.10 25.79
CA VAL A 159 -6.41 -12.49 26.97
C VAL A 159 -6.81 -11.02 27.17
N LEU A 160 -7.76 -10.52 26.38
CA LEU A 160 -8.25 -9.14 26.51
C LEU A 160 -8.98 -8.94 27.84
N GLY A 161 -8.76 -7.79 28.47
CA GLY A 161 -9.30 -7.47 29.79
C GLY A 161 -8.53 -8.06 30.98
N MET A 162 -7.55 -8.93 30.73
CA MET A 162 -6.70 -9.49 31.78
C MET A 162 -5.55 -8.54 32.14
N ASN A 163 -5.05 -8.64 33.37
CA ASN A 163 -3.79 -7.99 33.74
C ASN A 163 -2.59 -8.81 33.23
N MET A 164 -1.39 -8.19 33.22
CA MET A 164 -0.17 -8.82 32.70
C MET A 164 0.15 -10.20 33.30
N ARG A 165 -0.13 -10.38 34.59
CA ARG A 165 0.12 -11.64 35.29
C ARG A 165 -0.87 -12.72 34.85
N GLU A 166 -2.15 -12.38 34.76
CA GLU A 166 -3.21 -13.29 34.33
C GLU A 166 -3.08 -13.69 32.85
N ALA A 167 -2.79 -12.72 31.97
CA ALA A 167 -2.54 -12.96 30.56
C ALA A 167 -1.33 -13.90 30.36
N GLY A 168 -0.23 -13.65 31.08
CA GLY A 168 0.96 -14.50 31.03
C GLY A 168 0.71 -15.91 31.55
N GLN A 169 -0.08 -16.07 32.63
CA GLN A 169 -0.42 -17.40 33.14
C GLN A 169 -1.32 -18.20 32.19
N ASN A 170 -2.29 -17.56 31.53
CA ASN A 170 -3.16 -18.22 30.56
C ASN A 170 -2.41 -18.67 29.30
N LEU A 171 -1.49 -17.85 28.80
CA LEU A 171 -0.66 -18.21 27.65
C LEU A 171 0.37 -19.30 28.00
N ASN A 172 1.06 -19.18 29.14
CA ASN A 172 2.05 -20.17 29.56
C ASN A 172 1.43 -21.54 29.87
N LYS A 173 0.22 -21.60 30.43
CA LYS A 173 -0.50 -22.88 30.65
C LYS A 173 -0.75 -23.65 29.36
N LEU A 174 -0.87 -22.94 28.25
CA LEU A 174 -1.07 -23.50 26.92
C LEU A 174 0.25 -23.69 26.16
N GLY A 175 1.40 -23.45 26.81
CA GLY A 175 2.71 -23.54 26.20
C GLY A 175 3.01 -22.43 25.19
N LEU A 176 2.40 -21.24 25.34
CA LEU A 176 2.64 -20.07 24.51
C LEU A 176 3.51 -19.06 25.24
N ALA A 177 4.41 -18.39 24.52
CA ALA A 177 5.27 -17.36 25.10
C ALA A 177 4.61 -15.99 24.95
N MET A 178 4.45 -15.24 26.05
CA MET A 178 3.90 -13.89 26.01
C MET A 178 5.02 -12.85 25.86
N VAL A 179 4.89 -11.95 24.89
CA VAL A 179 5.74 -10.75 24.75
C VAL A 179 4.92 -9.52 25.18
N PRO A 180 5.02 -9.07 26.44
CA PRO A 180 4.24 -7.93 26.91
C PRO A 180 4.77 -6.60 26.35
N ALA A 181 3.86 -5.74 25.88
CA ALA A 181 4.15 -4.37 25.46
C ALA A 181 3.26 -3.38 26.23
N GLY A 182 3.85 -2.46 26.99
CA GLY A 182 3.12 -1.49 27.80
C GLY A 182 2.83 -1.97 29.23
N THR A 183 1.91 -1.29 29.91
CA THR A 183 1.57 -1.52 31.33
C THR A 183 0.07 -1.41 31.53
N GLY A 184 -0.55 -2.24 32.38
CA GLY A 184 -1.97 -2.14 32.73
C GLY A 184 -2.80 -3.35 32.28
N ILE A 185 -3.92 -3.10 31.60
CA ILE A 185 -4.89 -4.13 31.17
C ILE A 185 -4.66 -4.45 29.69
N ALA A 186 -4.73 -5.74 29.33
CA ALA A 186 -4.60 -6.19 27.95
C ALA A 186 -5.75 -5.65 27.11
N VAL A 187 -5.42 -4.77 26.16
CA VAL A 187 -6.37 -4.20 25.21
C VAL A 187 -6.23 -4.83 23.83
N ARG A 188 -5.10 -5.49 23.56
CA ARG A 188 -4.82 -6.09 22.25
C ARG A 188 -3.84 -7.26 22.34
N GLN A 189 -3.98 -8.24 21.44
CA GLN A 189 -3.03 -9.33 21.23
C GLN A 189 -2.66 -9.44 19.75
N SER A 190 -1.45 -9.91 19.43
CA SER A 190 -0.92 -10.01 18.06
C SER A 190 -1.58 -11.10 17.23
N VAL A 191 -2.04 -12.18 17.88
CA VAL A 191 -2.72 -13.30 17.25
C VAL A 191 -4.14 -13.39 17.80
N ALA A 192 -5.15 -13.52 16.93
CA ALA A 192 -6.55 -13.55 17.34
C ALA A 192 -6.87 -14.78 18.21
N GLU A 193 -7.81 -14.62 19.15
CA GLU A 193 -8.39 -15.73 19.90
C GLU A 193 -8.93 -16.82 18.96
N ASN A 194 -8.95 -18.06 19.44
CA ASN A 194 -9.39 -19.25 18.70
C ASN A 194 -8.55 -19.62 17.45
N THR A 195 -7.41 -18.94 17.24
CA THR A 195 -6.45 -19.29 16.17
C THR A 195 -5.58 -20.48 16.59
N ILE A 196 -5.32 -21.41 15.67
CA ILE A 196 -4.45 -22.57 15.92
C ILE A 196 -3.00 -22.20 15.59
N VAL A 197 -2.11 -22.31 16.57
CA VAL A 197 -0.67 -22.01 16.44
C VAL A 197 0.19 -23.18 16.92
N GLU A 198 1.49 -23.11 16.64
CA GLU A 198 2.45 -24.08 17.17
C GLU A 198 2.73 -23.80 18.67
N PRO A 199 2.99 -24.83 19.48
CA PRO A 199 3.51 -24.65 20.83
C PRO A 199 4.78 -23.77 20.81
N ASN A 200 4.95 -22.91 21.82
CA ASN A 200 6.00 -21.90 21.97
C ASN A 200 5.93 -20.70 21.00
N THR A 201 4.82 -20.52 20.28
CA THR A 201 4.60 -19.28 19.49
C THR A 201 4.59 -18.05 20.42
N GLU A 202 5.33 -17.01 20.02
CA GLU A 202 5.34 -15.72 20.72
C GLU A 202 4.07 -14.92 20.39
N VAL A 203 3.33 -14.55 21.42
CA VAL A 203 2.12 -13.72 21.34
C VAL A 203 2.41 -12.39 21.99
N SER A 204 2.46 -11.32 21.19
CA SER A 204 2.61 -9.97 21.71
C SER A 204 1.29 -9.47 22.28
N VAL A 205 1.27 -9.13 23.56
CA VAL A 205 0.08 -8.62 24.24
C VAL A 205 0.35 -7.17 24.65
N TYR A 206 -0.53 -6.28 24.22
CA TYR A 206 -0.43 -4.84 24.45
C TYR A 206 -1.30 -4.45 25.63
N PHE A 207 -0.69 -3.79 26.60
CA PHE A 207 -1.30 -3.38 27.85
C PHE A 207 -1.36 -1.86 27.92
N GLU A 208 -2.54 -1.34 28.27
CA GLU A 208 -2.77 0.08 28.49
C GLU A 208 -3.12 0.37 29.95
N GLY A 209 -2.52 1.44 30.49
CA GLY A 209 -2.77 1.92 31.83
C GLY A 209 -4.07 2.71 31.88
N ARG A 210 -4.81 2.58 32.97
CA ARG A 210 -5.92 3.51 33.26
C ARG A 210 -5.38 4.83 33.77
#